data_AF-A0A820PB77-F1
#
_entry.id   AF-A0A820PB77-F1
#
_cell.length_a   1.000
_cell.length_b   1.000
_cell.length_c   1.000
_cell.angle_alpha   90.00
_cell.angle_beta   90.00
_cell.angle_gamma   90.00
#
_symmetry.space_group_name_H-M   'P 1'
#
loop_
_entity.id
_entity.type
_entity.pdbx_description
1 polymer ?
#
loop_
_entity_poly.entity_id
_entity_poly.type
_entity_poly.pdbx_seq_one_letter_code
_entity_poly.pdbx_strand_id
1 'polypeptide(L)'
;MIFCNLFNARPYAKQVHEFVLKCLFDEQFEVRTAALKTLSGLYQCGYLKVTDEDLKYFRDMSKINYSTKVDGNKVILSKNIVKRHGGVLGLCAIVLASPYDIPMHVPNALMLLCEHSHDPDLIQ
;
A
#
# COMPACT_ATOMS: atom_id res chain seq x y z
N MET A 1 12.96 5.73 -14.56
CA MET A 1 13.25 7.17 -14.72
C MET A 1 13.70 7.82 -13.41
N ILE A 2 12.97 7.69 -12.29
CA ILE A 2 13.35 8.26 -10.98
C ILE A 2 14.70 7.71 -10.48
N PHE A 3 14.94 6.40 -10.61
CA PHE A 3 16.20 5.78 -10.17
C PHE A 3 17.44 6.24 -10.96
N CYS A 4 17.27 6.62 -12.23
CA CYS A 4 18.38 7.07 -13.08
C CYS A 4 18.85 8.50 -12.76
N ASN A 5 17.99 9.32 -12.14
CA ASN A 5 18.24 10.73 -11.81
C ASN A 5 17.77 11.07 -10.39
N LEU A 6 18.05 10.17 -9.44
CA LEU A 6 17.48 10.20 -8.10
C LEU A 6 17.70 11.53 -7.36
N PHE A 7 18.91 12.08 -7.45
CA PHE A 7 19.27 13.32 -6.75
C PHE A 7 18.58 14.56 -7.33
N ASN A 8 18.39 14.61 -8.65
CA ASN A 8 17.67 15.69 -9.32
C ASN A 8 16.16 15.59 -9.11
N ALA A 9 15.64 14.39 -8.84
CA ALA A 9 14.22 14.15 -8.60
C ALA A 9 13.79 14.38 -7.15
N ARG A 10 14.71 14.55 -6.18
CA ARG A 10 14.40 14.79 -4.76
C ARG A 10 13.39 15.91 -4.48
N PRO A 11 13.43 17.10 -5.13
CA PRO A 11 12.45 18.16 -4.85
C PRO A 11 11.00 17.77 -5.15
N TYR A 12 10.79 16.79 -6.04
CA TYR A 12 9.46 16.30 -6.42
C TYR A 12 8.96 15.13 -5.56
N ALA A 13 9.69 14.74 -4.52
CA ALA A 13 9.39 13.55 -3.71
C ALA A 13 7.96 13.56 -3.13
N LYS A 14 7.47 14.73 -2.69
CA LYS A 14 6.08 14.86 -2.19
C LYS A 14 5.03 14.59 -3.27
N GLN A 15 5.22 15.15 -4.46
CA GLN A 15 4.28 14.97 -5.58
C GLN A 15 4.27 13.50 -6.05
N VAL A 16 5.44 12.87 -6.09
CA VAL A 16 5.56 11.45 -6.41
C VAL A 16 4.87 10.60 -5.36
N HIS A 17 5.07 10.91 -4.07
CA HIS A 17 4.41 10.20 -2.97
C HIS A 17 2.88 10.27 -3.09
N GLU A 18 2.32 11.48 -3.25
CA GLU A 18 0.88 11.67 -3.43
C GLU A 18 0.33 10.95 -4.66
N PHE A 19 1.09 10.94 -5.77
CA PHE A 19 0.68 10.24 -6.99
C PHE A 19 0.65 8.72 -6.78
N VAL A 20 1.69 8.15 -6.16
CA VAL A 20 1.74 6.71 -5.87
C VAL A 20 0.64 6.31 -4.89
N LEU A 21 0.34 7.15 -3.88
CA LEU A 21 -0.79 6.93 -2.98
C LEU A 21 -2.12 6.93 -3.72
N LYS A 22 -2.35 7.83 -4.68
CA LYS A 22 -3.57 7.81 -5.51
C LYS A 22 -3.69 6.50 -6.30
N CYS A 23 -2.60 6.03 -6.90
CA CYS A 23 -2.58 4.75 -7.65
C CYS A 23 -2.80 3.52 -6.75
N LEU A 24 -2.43 3.59 -5.47
CA LEU A 24 -2.64 2.50 -4.50
C LEU A 24 -4.12 2.27 -4.18
N PHE A 25 -4.97 3.27 -4.39
CA PHE A 25 -6.42 3.21 -4.18
C PHE A 25 -7.22 3.24 -5.49
N ASP A 26 -6.58 2.92 -6.61
CA ASP A 26 -7.23 2.83 -7.92
C ASP A 26 -8.25 1.68 -7.97
N GLU A 27 -9.23 1.76 -8.86
CA GLU A 27 -10.24 0.72 -9.05
C GLU A 27 -9.64 -0.55 -9.69
N GLN A 28 -8.62 -0.40 -10.54
CA GLN A 28 -7.96 -1.51 -11.21
C GLN A 28 -6.96 -2.22 -10.28
N PHE A 29 -7.01 -3.55 -10.22
CA PHE A 29 -6.11 -4.35 -9.38
C PHE A 29 -4.64 -4.25 -9.83
N GLU A 30 -4.41 -4.27 -11.14
CA GLU A 30 -3.09 -4.22 -11.75
C GLU A 30 -2.37 -2.92 -11.42
N VAL A 31 -3.11 -1.80 -11.41
CA VAL A 31 -2.60 -0.47 -11.03
C VAL A 31 -2.17 -0.48 -9.57
N ARG A 32 -2.97 -1.05 -8.68
CA ARG A 32 -2.65 -1.16 -7.25
C ARG A 32 -1.42 -2.01 -6.99
N THR A 33 -1.27 -3.14 -7.68
CA THR A 33 -0.11 -4.02 -7.55
C THR A 33 1.16 -3.38 -8.13
N ALA A 34 1.05 -2.64 -9.24
CA ALA A 34 2.15 -1.86 -9.77
C ALA A 34 2.55 -0.71 -8.83
N ALA A 35 1.58 -0.05 -8.20
CA ALA A 35 1.80 0.99 -7.20
C ALA A 35 2.51 0.44 -5.95
N LEU A 36 2.11 -0.74 -5.46
CA LEU A 36 2.81 -1.47 -4.39
C LEU A 36 4.30 -1.64 -4.71
N LYS A 37 4.61 -2.26 -5.85
CA LYS A 37 6.00 -2.53 -6.26
C LYS A 37 6.81 -1.24 -6.37
N THR A 38 6.19 -0.18 -6.90
CA THR A 38 6.82 1.14 -7.03
C THR A 38 7.08 1.75 -5.66
N LEU A 39 6.09 1.77 -4.77
CA LEU A 39 6.19 2.32 -3.42
C LEU A 39 7.28 1.60 -2.60
N SER A 40 7.31 0.27 -2.67
CA SER A 40 8.35 -0.54 -2.03
C SER A 40 9.76 -0.16 -2.53
N GLY A 41 9.94 -0.03 -3.85
CA GLY A 41 11.22 0.40 -4.41
C GLY A 41 11.64 1.81 -4.04
N LEU A 42 10.67 2.74 -3.90
CA LEU A 42 10.93 4.12 -3.47
C LEU A 42 11.34 4.21 -2.00
N TYR A 43 10.78 3.36 -1.14
CA TYR A 43 11.21 3.23 0.26
C TYR A 43 12.58 2.54 0.35
N GLN A 44 12.80 1.47 -0.40
CA GLN A 44 14.04 0.70 -0.38
C GLN A 44 15.26 1.55 -0.78
N CYS A 45 15.11 2.44 -1.77
CA CYS A 45 16.20 3.33 -2.19
C CYS A 45 16.37 4.59 -1.33
N GLY A 46 15.54 4.76 -0.29
CA GLY A 46 15.56 5.93 0.59
C GLY A 46 15.13 7.23 -0.07
N TYR A 47 14.45 7.16 -1.23
CA TYR A 47 13.85 8.33 -1.86
C TYR A 47 12.66 8.84 -1.07
N LEU A 48 11.84 7.90 -0.58
CA LEU A 48 10.82 8.14 0.45
C LEU A 48 11.31 7.53 1.76
N LYS A 49 11.04 8.20 2.87
CA LYS A 49 11.23 7.63 4.20
C LYS A 49 9.89 7.15 4.70
N VAL A 50 9.86 5.95 5.27
CA VAL A 50 8.68 5.44 5.96
C VAL A 50 8.49 6.31 7.20
N THR A 51 7.36 7.02 7.28
CA THR A 51 6.99 7.82 8.45
C THR A 51 5.99 7.02 9.28
N ASP A 52 5.99 7.21 10.61
CA ASP A 52 4.98 6.60 11.49
C ASP A 52 3.55 7.03 11.12
N GLU A 53 3.39 8.19 10.49
CA GLU A 53 2.13 8.68 9.92
C GLU A 53 1.65 7.80 8.76
N ASP A 54 2.54 7.37 7.87
CA ASP A 54 2.21 6.48 6.76
C ASP A 54 1.74 5.11 7.28
N LEU A 55 2.41 4.58 8.30
CA LEU A 55 2.02 3.34 8.97
C LEU A 55 0.64 3.42 9.60
N LYS A 56 0.33 4.52 10.30
CA LYS A 56 -1.00 4.77 10.87
C LYS A 56 -2.05 4.88 9.76
N TYR A 57 -1.75 5.63 8.70
CA TYR A 57 -2.64 5.79 7.57
C TYR A 57 -2.99 4.45 6.90
N PHE A 58 -2.01 3.61 6.61
CA PHE A 58 -2.24 2.30 6.00
C PHE A 58 -2.99 1.35 6.93
N ARG A 59 -2.70 1.40 8.24
CA ARG A 59 -3.42 0.63 9.27
C ARG A 59 -4.88 1.03 9.39
N ASP A 60 -5.18 2.32 9.34
CA ASP A 60 -6.55 2.81 9.43
C ASP A 60 -7.34 2.41 8.18
N MET A 61 -6.69 2.46 7.01
CA MET A 61 -7.28 2.00 5.75
C MET A 61 -7.51 0.48 5.73
N SER A 62 -6.60 -0.33 6.28
CA SER A 62 -6.75 -1.79 6.33
C SER A 62 -7.88 -2.24 7.27
N LYS A 63 -8.27 -1.42 8.25
CA LYS A 63 -9.33 -1.71 9.22
C LYS A 63 -10.73 -1.25 8.79
N ILE A 64 -10.86 -0.68 7.59
CA ILE A 64 -12.16 -0.25 7.09
C ILE A 64 -13.08 -1.46 6.94
N ASN A 65 -14.16 -1.46 7.73
CA ASN A 65 -15.24 -2.42 7.57
C ASN A 65 -15.90 -2.21 6.21
N TYR A 66 -16.01 -3.27 5.41
CA TYR A 66 -16.85 -3.29 4.23
C TYR A 66 -18.05 -4.20 4.46
N SER A 67 -19.18 -3.80 3.87
CA SER A 67 -20.33 -4.68 3.71
C SER A 67 -20.41 -5.02 2.24
N THR A 68 -20.40 -6.31 1.94
CA THR A 68 -20.71 -6.81 0.60
C THR A 68 -22.22 -6.81 0.48
N LYS A 69 -22.78 -5.76 -0.12
CA LYS A 69 -24.19 -5.78 -0.53
C LYS A 69 -24.25 -6.53 -1.86
N VAL A 70 -24.91 -7.68 -1.83
CA VAL A 70 -25.17 -8.49 -3.03
C VAL A 70 -26.50 -7.98 -3.61
N ASP A 71 -26.43 -7.20 -4.68
CA ASP A 71 -27.60 -6.76 -5.43
C ASP A 71 -27.63 -7.55 -6.76
N GLY A 72 -28.27 -8.72 -6.73
CA GLY A 72 -28.26 -9.70 -7.83
C GLY A 72 -26.89 -10.36 -8.08
N ASN A 73 -26.63 -10.79 -9.34
CA ASN A 73 -25.40 -11.48 -9.76
C ASN A 73 -24.15 -10.57 -9.87
N LYS A 74 -24.24 -9.30 -9.48
CA LYS A 74 -23.11 -8.37 -9.44
C LYS A 74 -22.71 -8.12 -7.99
N VAL A 75 -21.52 -8.60 -7.62
CA VAL A 75 -20.84 -8.11 -6.42
C VAL A 75 -20.46 -6.66 -6.71
N ILE A 76 -21.23 -5.71 -6.20
CA ILE A 76 -20.83 -4.30 -6.24
C ILE A 76 -19.67 -4.21 -5.27
N LEU A 77 -18.46 -4.18 -5.81
CA LEU A 77 -17.23 -4.01 -5.06
C LEU A 77 -17.30 -2.66 -4.36
N SER A 78 -17.71 -2.66 -3.08
CA SER A 78 -17.84 -1.45 -2.29
C SER A 78 -16.52 -0.69 -2.34
N LYS A 79 -16.51 0.62 -2.61
CA LYS A 79 -15.28 1.45 -2.60
C LYS A 79 -14.42 1.25 -1.33
N ASN A 80 -15.05 0.78 -0.25
CA ASN A 80 -14.42 0.39 1.01
C ASN A 80 -13.47 -0.82 0.90
N ILE A 81 -13.74 -1.81 0.05
CA ILE A 81 -12.86 -2.96 -0.14
C ILE A 81 -11.61 -2.58 -0.96
N VAL A 82 -11.75 -1.64 -1.91
CA VAL A 82 -10.61 -1.06 -2.63
C VAL A 82 -9.70 -0.33 -1.67
N LYS A 83 -10.27 0.46 -0.75
CA LYS A 83 -9.53 1.14 0.32
C LYS A 83 -8.85 0.15 1.28
N ARG A 84 -9.55 -0.91 1.67
CA ARG A 84 -9.01 -1.98 2.53
C ARG A 84 -7.79 -2.63 1.88
N HIS A 85 -7.94 -3.06 0.63
CA HIS A 85 -6.87 -3.69 -0.13
C HIS A 85 -5.70 -2.73 -0.36
N GLY A 86 -5.95 -1.45 -0.69
CA GLY A 86 -4.91 -0.44 -0.80
C GLY A 86 -4.13 -0.24 0.50
N GLY A 87 -4.80 -0.26 1.65
CA GLY A 87 -4.15 -0.21 2.97
C GLY A 87 -3.25 -1.42 3.23
N VAL A 88 -3.72 -2.63 2.92
CA VAL A 88 -2.95 -3.88 3.05
C VAL A 88 -1.74 -3.88 2.12
N LEU A 89 -1.91 -3.45 0.87
CA LEU A 89 -0.79 -3.28 -0.06
C LEU A 89 0.22 -2.25 0.45
N GLY A 90 -0.22 -1.12 1.03
CA GLY A 90 0.67 -0.14 1.65
C GLY A 90 1.54 -0.74 2.76
N LEU A 91 0.93 -1.56 3.64
CA LEU A 91 1.67 -2.31 4.67
C LEU A 91 2.65 -3.31 4.07
N CYS A 92 2.25 -4.05 3.03
CA CYS A 92 3.15 -4.95 2.29
C CYS A 92 4.33 -4.19 1.66
N ALA A 93 4.11 -2.98 1.15
CA ALA A 93 5.16 -2.16 0.53
C ALA A 93 6.29 -1.84 1.52
N ILE A 94 5.91 -1.54 2.77
CA ILE A 94 6.85 -1.22 3.86
C ILE A 94 7.67 -2.45 4.25
N VAL A 95 7.03 -3.61 4.36
CA VAL A 95 7.73 -4.87 4.66
C VAL A 95 8.70 -5.22 3.53
N LEU A 96 8.24 -5.16 2.27
CA LEU A 96 9.06 -5.47 1.10
C LEU A 96 10.21 -4.46 0.88
N ALA A 97 10.08 -3.25 1.39
CA ALA A 97 11.13 -2.23 1.29
C ALA A 97 12.38 -2.54 2.12
N SER A 98 12.27 -3.42 3.13
CA SER A 98 13.38 -3.83 4.00
C SER A 98 13.67 -5.33 3.85
N PRO A 99 14.23 -5.79 2.70
CA PRO A 99 14.41 -7.22 2.42
C PRO A 99 15.49 -7.89 3.28
N TYR A 100 16.46 -7.13 3.79
CA TYR A 100 17.62 -7.66 4.51
C TYR A 100 17.77 -7.11 5.93
N ASP A 101 16.87 -6.20 6.34
CA ASP A 101 16.94 -5.52 7.63
C ASP A 101 15.55 -5.48 8.28
N ILE A 102 15.49 -5.52 9.61
CA ILE A 102 14.22 -5.56 10.35
C ILE A 102 14.16 -4.33 11.25
N PRO A 103 13.80 -3.16 10.70
CA PRO A 103 13.59 -1.97 11.50
C PRO A 103 12.34 -2.14 12.39
N MET A 104 12.28 -1.39 13.48
CA MET A 104 11.25 -1.52 14.54
C MET A 104 9.80 -1.46 14.05
N HIS A 105 9.54 -0.88 12.88
CA HIS A 105 8.21 -0.77 12.28
C HIS A 105 7.76 -2.01 11.48
N VAL A 106 8.68 -2.83 11.00
CA VAL A 106 8.37 -4.01 10.16
C VAL A 106 7.62 -5.11 10.94
N PRO A 107 8.00 -5.47 12.18
CA PRO A 107 7.25 -6.46 12.96
C PRO A 107 5.80 -6.05 13.20
N ASN A 108 5.55 -4.76 13.46
CA ASN A 108 4.19 -4.25 13.65
C ASN A 108 3.35 -4.32 12.37
N ALA A 109 3.95 -4.01 11.22
CA ALA A 109 3.29 -4.14 9.92
C ALA A 109 2.99 -5.62 9.59
N LEU A 110 3.92 -6.53 9.86
CA LEU A 110 3.73 -7.98 9.68
C LEU A 110 2.59 -8.53 10.53
N MET A 111 2.49 -8.14 11.80
CA MET A 111 1.39 -8.54 12.68
C MET A 111 0.03 -8.13 12.10
N LEU A 112 -0.07 -6.92 11.57
CA LEU A 112 -1.29 -6.43 10.92
C LEU A 112 -1.60 -7.19 9.63
N LEU A 113 -0.58 -7.58 8.86
CA LEU A 113 -0.75 -8.41 7.65
C LEU A 113 -1.24 -9.83 7.99
N CYS A 114 -0.75 -10.43 9.08
CA CYS A 114 -1.19 -11.75 9.52
C CYS A 114 -2.69 -11.81 9.81
N GLU A 115 -3.28 -10.73 10.36
CA GLU A 115 -4.73 -10.61 10.58
C GLU A 115 -5.52 -10.70 9.26
N HIS A 116 -4.93 -10.25 8.16
CA HIS A 116 -5.54 -10.18 6.83
C HIS A 116 -5.19 -11.38 5.94
N SER A 117 -4.32 -12.28 6.40
CA SER A 117 -3.85 -13.44 5.61
C SER A 117 -4.94 -14.48 5.32
N HIS A 118 -6.05 -14.45 6.06
CA HIS A 118 -7.17 -15.38 5.90
C HIS A 118 -8.31 -14.81 5.04
N ASP A 119 -8.22 -13.54 4.60
CA ASP A 119 -9.26 -12.91 3.79
C ASP A 119 -9.08 -13.25 2.30
N PRO A 120 -9.98 -14.05 1.68
CA PRO A 120 -9.88 -14.44 0.27
C PRO A 120 -10.01 -13.25 -0.69
N ASP A 121 -10.72 -12.21 -0.28
CA ASP A 121 -10.98 -10.99 -1.07
C ASP A 121 -9.74 -10.11 -1.26
N LEU A 122 -8.62 -10.40 -0.57
CA LEU A 122 -7.38 -9.62 -0.64
C LEU A 122 -6.29 -10.25 -1.52
N ILE A 123 -6.50 -11.49 -1.98
CA ILE A 123 -5.48 -12.30 -2.64
C ILE A 123 -5.64 -12.29 -4.18
N GLN A 124 -6.75 -11.74 -4.70
CA GLN A 124 -7.04 -11.63 -6.14
C GLN A 124 -7.37 -10.20 -6.59
#